data_AF-A0A959DK76-F1
#
_entry.id   AF-A0A959DK76-F1
#
_cell.length_a   1.000
_cell.length_b   1.000
_cell.length_c   1.000
_cell.angle_alpha   90.00
_cell.angle_beta   90.00
_cell.angle_gamma   90.00
#
_symmetry.space_group_name_H-M   'P 1'
#
loop_
_entity.id
_entity.type
_entity.pdbx_description
1 polymer ?
#
loop_
_entity_poly.entity_id
_entity_poly.type
_entity_poly.pdbx_seq_one_letter_code
_entity_poly.pdbx_strand_id
1 'polypeptide(L)'
;TSVLEQEMAKAWNKLSTVMILDHTLPLPIRNDYATPKTLGKDRLAGAVAAAAKFPGEPVLVVDAGTCVTYDLVDAENSFKGGYITPGLRMRFQAMHDFTARLPRVEPAERINLYGRTTEDAMRSGTTAGLVEEVRGLIRRFRRSFPGLHVILTGGDGFFLSKQLKSEIFVEPNLVLEGLHRILRFNLSL
;
A
#
# COMPACT_ATOMS: atom_id res chain seq x y z
N THR A 1 2.01 -7.23 18.81
CA THR A 1 1.04 -8.33 18.63
C THR A 1 0.19 -8.37 19.87
N SER A 2 -1.13 -8.28 19.74
CA SER A 2 -2.03 -8.25 20.89
C SER A 2 -2.04 -9.61 21.62
N VAL A 3 -2.45 -9.63 22.90
CA VAL A 3 -2.61 -10.87 23.67
C VAL A 3 -3.54 -11.85 22.94
N LEU A 4 -4.60 -11.34 22.30
CA LEU A 4 -5.57 -12.11 21.55
C LEU A 4 -4.94 -12.88 20.37
N GLU A 5 -4.07 -12.22 19.60
CA GLU A 5 -3.39 -12.85 18.45
C GLU A 5 -2.49 -14.02 18.91
N GLN A 6 -1.84 -13.88 20.07
CA GLN A 6 -0.99 -14.94 20.63
C GLN A 6 -1.81 -16.14 21.12
N GLU A 7 -2.94 -15.88 21.76
CA GLU A 7 -3.85 -16.93 22.22
C GLU A 7 -4.49 -17.68 21.05
N MET A 8 -4.91 -16.96 20.01
CA MET A 8 -5.44 -17.55 18.78
C MET A 8 -4.38 -18.42 18.07
N ALA A 9 -3.14 -17.93 17.95
CA ALA A 9 -2.07 -18.72 17.35
C ALA A 9 -1.77 -20.00 18.16
N LYS A 10 -1.77 -19.92 19.50
CA LYS A 10 -1.63 -21.11 20.36
C LYS A 10 -2.79 -22.09 20.18
N ALA A 11 -4.02 -21.60 20.04
CA ALA A 11 -5.18 -22.44 19.80
C ALA A 11 -5.10 -23.14 18.43
N TRP A 12 -4.76 -22.41 17.36
CA TRP A 12 -4.63 -22.98 16.03
C TRP A 12 -3.42 -23.92 15.89
N ASN A 13 -2.32 -23.68 16.62
CA ASN A 13 -1.17 -24.59 16.62
C ASN A 13 -1.51 -26.00 17.15
N LYS A 14 -2.65 -26.17 17.82
CA LYS A 14 -3.16 -27.50 18.19
C LYS A 14 -3.83 -28.24 17.03
N LEU A 15 -4.21 -27.53 15.97
CA LEU A 15 -4.96 -28.04 14.82
C LEU A 15 -4.11 -28.10 13.54
N SER A 16 -3.19 -27.16 13.36
CA SER A 16 -2.29 -27.10 12.20
C SER A 16 -1.05 -26.25 12.52
N THR A 17 0.03 -26.39 11.76
CA THR A 17 1.21 -25.53 11.91
C THR A 17 0.88 -24.10 11.47
N VAL A 18 0.95 -23.15 12.41
CA VAL A 18 0.72 -21.72 12.15
C VAL A 18 2.06 -21.00 12.05
N MET A 19 2.25 -20.30 10.93
CA MET A 19 3.38 -19.40 10.74
C MET A 19 2.90 -17.96 10.87
N ILE A 20 3.49 -17.23 11.81
CA ILE A 20 3.17 -15.82 12.02
C ILE A 20 4.21 -14.99 11.29
N LEU A 21 3.76 -14.11 10.38
CA LEU A 21 4.64 -13.12 9.79
C LEU A 21 5.04 -12.09 10.87
N ASP A 22 6.32 -12.06 11.19
CA ASP A 22 6.97 -11.03 11.99
C ASP A 22 8.36 -10.69 11.40
N HIS A 23 9.09 -9.79 12.07
CA HIS A 23 10.39 -9.30 11.62
C HIS A 23 11.53 -10.33 11.69
N THR A 24 11.30 -11.50 12.30
CA THR A 24 12.28 -12.57 12.45
C THR A 24 12.09 -13.70 11.45
N LEU A 25 10.91 -13.80 10.84
CA LEU A 25 10.60 -14.83 9.85
C LEU A 25 11.45 -14.64 8.59
N PRO A 26 12.14 -15.68 8.09
CA PRO A 26 12.87 -15.61 6.83
C PRO A 26 11.99 -15.16 5.66
N LEU A 27 12.55 -14.31 4.80
CA LEU A 27 11.85 -13.73 3.66
C LEU A 27 12.59 -14.04 2.35
N PRO A 28 11.87 -14.17 1.23
CA PRO A 28 12.49 -14.33 -0.10
C PRO A 28 13.07 -13.01 -0.67
N ILE A 29 13.07 -11.92 0.11
CA ILE A 29 13.65 -10.62 -0.23
C ILE A 29 14.48 -10.10 0.95
N ARG A 30 15.46 -9.22 0.71
CA ARG A 30 16.20 -8.54 1.78
C ARG A 30 15.38 -7.37 2.33
N ASN A 31 15.33 -7.21 3.65
CA ASN A 31 14.68 -6.06 4.28
C ASN A 31 15.73 -5.02 4.73
N ASP A 32 15.94 -3.96 3.94
CA ASP A 32 16.86 -2.86 4.26
C ASP A 32 16.18 -1.74 5.07
N TYR A 33 14.95 -1.94 5.55
CA TYR A 33 14.27 -0.96 6.39
C TYR A 33 14.98 -0.82 7.74
N ALA A 34 15.35 0.41 8.12
CA ALA A 34 16.19 0.66 9.30
C ALA A 34 15.55 0.21 10.63
N THR A 35 14.21 0.12 10.68
CA THR A 35 13.46 -0.32 11.86
C THR A 35 12.53 -1.49 11.51
N PRO A 36 13.05 -2.71 11.24
CA PRO A 36 12.23 -3.84 10.78
C PRO A 36 11.06 -4.18 11.71
N LYS A 37 11.24 -3.94 13.02
CA LYS A 37 10.22 -4.15 14.06
C LYS A 37 8.99 -3.25 13.93
N THR A 38 9.10 -2.10 13.29
CA THR A 38 8.01 -1.14 13.11
C THR A 38 7.38 -1.20 11.73
N LEU A 39 7.92 -2.03 10.83
CA LEU A 39 7.40 -2.16 9.47
C LEU A 39 6.05 -2.88 9.48
N GLY A 40 5.09 -2.33 8.73
CA GLY A 40 3.79 -2.96 8.50
C GLY A 40 3.95 -4.33 7.83
N LYS A 41 3.29 -5.35 8.38
CA LYS A 41 3.35 -6.72 7.87
C LYS A 41 2.71 -6.85 6.49
N ASP A 42 1.65 -6.07 6.27
CA ASP A 42 0.97 -5.89 4.99
C ASP A 42 1.90 -5.30 3.92
N ARG A 43 2.64 -4.22 4.25
CA ARG A 43 3.63 -3.60 3.36
C ARG A 43 4.72 -4.60 2.97
N LEU A 44 5.21 -5.36 3.95
CA LEU A 44 6.23 -6.39 3.72
C LEU A 44 5.72 -7.53 2.81
N ALA A 45 4.50 -8.01 3.05
CA ALA A 45 3.88 -9.03 2.21
C ALA A 45 3.65 -8.52 0.77
N GLY A 46 3.11 -7.31 0.62
CA GLY A 46 2.93 -6.67 -0.69
C GLY A 46 4.24 -6.53 -1.47
N ALA A 47 5.32 -6.11 -0.79
CA ALA A 47 6.65 -6.03 -1.38
C ALA A 47 7.19 -7.39 -1.85
N VAL A 48 7.02 -8.46 -1.07
CA VAL A 48 7.41 -9.82 -1.46
C VAL A 48 6.66 -10.27 -2.71
N ALA A 49 5.36 -10.01 -2.79
CA ALA A 49 4.56 -10.37 -3.96
C ALA A 49 5.03 -9.61 -5.22
N ALA A 50 5.28 -8.30 -5.07
CA ALA A 50 5.70 -7.42 -6.15
C ALA A 50 7.06 -7.81 -6.71
N ALA A 51 8.05 -7.98 -5.84
CA ALA A 51 9.41 -8.37 -6.21
C ALA A 51 9.44 -9.64 -7.05
N ALA A 52 8.57 -10.59 -6.70
CA ALA A 52 8.52 -11.87 -7.35
C ALA A 52 7.58 -11.94 -8.57
N LYS A 53 6.93 -10.82 -8.94
CA LYS A 53 6.31 -10.61 -10.27
C LYS A 53 7.32 -10.01 -11.26
N PHE A 54 8.32 -9.27 -10.78
CA PHE A 54 9.33 -8.59 -11.59
C PHE A 54 10.76 -8.90 -11.10
N PRO A 55 11.25 -10.15 -11.26
CA PRO A 55 12.54 -10.56 -10.71
C PRO A 55 13.70 -9.77 -11.31
N GLY A 56 14.55 -9.17 -10.45
CA GLY A 56 15.72 -8.41 -10.89
C GLY A 56 15.40 -7.01 -11.41
N GLU A 57 14.16 -6.55 -11.26
CA GLU A 57 13.71 -5.23 -11.72
C GLU A 57 13.13 -4.43 -10.55
N PRO A 58 13.34 -3.09 -10.53
CA PRO A 58 12.78 -2.28 -9.46
C PRO A 58 11.25 -2.21 -9.59
N VAL A 59 10.56 -2.32 -8.46
CA VAL A 59 9.09 -2.25 -8.40
C VAL A 59 8.64 -1.37 -7.24
N LEU A 60 7.68 -0.50 -7.53
CA LEU A 60 6.98 0.34 -6.56
C LEU A 60 5.56 -0.19 -6.36
N VAL A 61 5.24 -0.59 -5.14
CA VAL A 61 3.87 -0.90 -4.73
C VAL A 61 3.23 0.38 -4.19
N VAL A 62 2.09 0.75 -4.77
CA VAL A 62 1.20 1.80 -4.27
C VAL A 62 -0.03 1.10 -3.69
N ASP A 63 -0.12 0.99 -2.37
CA ASP A 63 -1.31 0.42 -1.71
C ASP A 63 -2.22 1.57 -1.30
N ALA A 64 -3.37 1.69 -1.97
CA ALA A 64 -4.35 2.73 -1.72
C ALA A 64 -5.53 2.20 -0.90
N GLY A 65 -5.49 2.43 0.41
CA GLY A 65 -6.56 2.12 1.35
C GLY A 65 -6.74 3.21 2.40
N THR A 66 -6.81 2.82 3.68
CA THR A 66 -6.92 3.78 4.81
C THR A 66 -5.82 4.83 4.78
N CYS A 67 -4.58 4.39 4.51
CA CYS A 67 -3.47 5.22 4.06
C CYS A 67 -3.15 4.88 2.61
N VAL A 68 -2.41 5.75 1.93
CA VAL A 68 -1.68 5.36 0.73
C VAL A 68 -0.22 5.12 1.08
N THR A 69 0.25 3.89 0.91
CA THR A 69 1.67 3.55 1.09
C THR A 69 2.36 3.40 -0.26
N TYR A 70 3.65 3.69 -0.27
CA TYR A 70 4.52 3.58 -1.42
C TYR A 70 5.72 2.76 -0.97
N ASP A 71 5.91 1.59 -1.55
CA ASP A 71 6.83 0.57 -1.07
C ASP A 71 7.74 0.13 -2.22
N LEU A 72 9.02 0.48 -2.12
CA LEU A 72 10.02 0.21 -3.15
C LEU A 72 10.79 -1.08 -2.84
N VAL A 73 10.86 -1.96 -3.82
CA VAL A 73 11.86 -3.01 -3.92
C VAL A 73 12.79 -2.69 -5.09
N ASP A 74 14.10 -2.71 -4.86
CA ASP A 74 15.11 -2.47 -5.90
C ASP A 74 15.41 -3.71 -6.76
N ALA A 75 16.26 -3.53 -7.77
CA ALA A 75 16.68 -4.61 -8.67
C ALA A 75 17.49 -5.70 -7.95
N GLU A 76 18.14 -5.36 -6.83
CA GLU A 76 18.87 -6.26 -5.94
C GLU A 76 17.94 -7.05 -4.99
N ASN A 77 16.64 -7.06 -5.27
CA ASN A 77 15.60 -7.78 -4.53
C ASN A 77 15.55 -7.37 -3.04
N SER A 78 15.67 -6.07 -2.79
CA SER A 78 15.69 -5.48 -1.46
C SER A 78 14.62 -4.44 -1.25
N PHE A 79 13.82 -4.65 -0.20
CA PHE A 79 12.85 -3.68 0.29
C PHE A 79 13.57 -2.48 0.92
N LYS A 80 13.41 -1.30 0.30
CA LYS A 80 14.02 -0.04 0.74
C LYS A 80 13.13 0.80 1.65
N GLY A 81 11.85 0.48 1.72
CA GLY A 81 10.84 1.32 2.34
C GLY A 81 10.16 2.24 1.33
N GLY A 82 9.69 3.39 1.83
CA GLY A 82 9.07 4.41 1.01
C GLY A 82 8.16 5.31 1.83
N TYR A 83 6.98 5.67 1.30
CA TYR A 83 6.13 6.72 1.87
C TYR A 83 4.85 6.18 2.49
N ILE A 84 4.31 6.92 3.47
CA ILE A 84 2.97 6.75 4.01
C ILE A 84 2.29 8.11 3.95
N THR A 85 1.12 8.16 3.34
CA THR A 85 0.32 9.38 3.21
C THR A 85 -1.14 9.08 3.58
N PRO A 86 -1.96 10.09 3.92
CA PRO A 86 -3.38 9.86 4.20
C PRO A 86 -4.13 9.31 2.99
N GLY A 87 -4.96 8.29 3.19
CA GLY A 87 -5.89 7.77 2.19
C GLY A 87 -7.05 8.72 1.91
N LEU A 88 -7.85 8.41 0.90
CA LEU A 88 -8.89 9.32 0.40
C LEU A 88 -9.94 9.64 1.49
N ARG A 89 -10.49 8.61 2.13
CA ARG A 89 -11.47 8.76 3.22
C ARG A 89 -10.87 9.47 4.44
N MET A 90 -9.62 9.16 4.79
CA MET A 90 -8.94 9.80 5.92
C MET A 90 -8.80 11.31 5.72
N ARG A 91 -8.52 11.77 4.49
CA ARG A 91 -8.44 13.21 4.18
C ARG A 91 -9.78 13.93 4.38
N PHE A 92 -10.88 13.33 3.92
CA PHE A 92 -12.21 13.88 4.16
C PHE A 92 -12.57 13.92 5.64
N GLN A 93 -12.30 12.83 6.35
CA GLN A 93 -12.56 12.73 7.78
C GLN A 93 -11.77 13.78 8.56
N ALA A 94 -10.48 13.96 8.25
CA ALA A 94 -9.65 14.97 8.90
C ALA A 94 -10.17 16.40 8.67
N MET A 95 -10.61 16.74 7.46
CA MET A 95 -11.20 18.05 7.20
C MET A 95 -12.48 18.29 8.01
N HIS A 96 -13.32 17.26 8.18
CA HIS A 96 -14.52 17.36 9.00
C HIS A 96 -14.19 17.49 10.49
N ASP A 97 -13.33 16.62 11.02
CA ASP A 97 -13.05 16.54 12.45
C ASP A 97 -12.23 17.73 12.98
N PHE A 98 -11.35 18.29 12.14
CA PHE A 98 -10.43 19.35 12.55
C PHE A 98 -10.85 20.74 12.07
N THR A 99 -12.10 20.92 11.59
CA THR A 99 -12.63 22.25 11.24
C THR A 99 -14.06 22.43 11.71
N ALA A 100 -14.45 23.68 12.03
CA ALA A 100 -15.76 23.95 12.61
C ALA A 100 -16.93 23.94 11.59
N ARG A 101 -16.66 24.03 10.29
CA ARG A 101 -17.69 24.30 9.26
C ARG A 101 -17.70 23.32 8.09
N LEU A 102 -16.69 22.47 7.93
CA LEU A 102 -16.66 21.56 6.80
C LEU A 102 -17.58 20.35 7.07
N PRO A 103 -18.51 20.04 6.14
CA PRO A 103 -19.41 18.93 6.30
C PRO A 103 -18.67 17.59 6.17
N ARG A 104 -19.31 16.52 6.63
CA ARG A 104 -18.84 15.17 6.35
C ARG A 104 -19.09 14.86 4.87
N VAL A 105 -18.01 14.56 4.15
CA VAL A 105 -18.04 14.32 2.70
C VAL A 105 -17.50 12.92 2.41
N GLU A 106 -18.16 12.20 1.52
CA GLU A 106 -17.69 10.91 1.01
C GLU A 106 -17.12 11.07 -0.42
N PRO A 107 -16.22 10.15 -0.84
CA PRO A 107 -15.71 10.09 -2.21
C PRO A 107 -16.84 9.97 -3.25
N ALA A 108 -16.64 10.57 -4.42
CA ALA A 108 -17.54 10.47 -5.56
C ALA A 108 -16.78 10.07 -6.82
N GLU A 109 -17.43 9.31 -7.71
CA GLU A 109 -16.81 8.87 -8.96
C GLU A 109 -16.51 10.03 -9.93
N ARG A 110 -17.40 11.03 -9.96
CA ARG A 110 -17.27 12.18 -10.84
C ARG A 110 -16.62 13.34 -10.11
N ILE A 111 -15.49 13.79 -10.63
CA ILE A 111 -14.74 14.93 -10.12
C ILE A 111 -14.90 16.11 -11.08
N ASN A 112 -15.30 17.25 -10.55
CA ASN A 112 -15.33 18.51 -11.30
C ASN A 112 -13.93 19.14 -11.30
N LEU A 113 -13.65 20.01 -12.28
CA LEU A 113 -12.38 20.76 -12.31
C LEU A 113 -12.24 21.67 -11.08
N TYR A 114 -13.35 22.25 -10.62
CA TYR A 114 -13.43 23.09 -9.42
C TYR A 114 -14.80 22.92 -8.77
N GLY A 115 -14.86 23.19 -7.46
CA GLY A 115 -16.11 23.15 -6.70
C GLY A 115 -16.88 24.46 -6.74
N ARG A 116 -18.22 24.39 -6.75
CA ARG A 116 -19.12 25.55 -6.59
C ARG A 116 -19.87 25.55 -5.26
N THR A 117 -19.74 24.47 -4.50
CA THR A 117 -20.19 24.32 -3.12
C THR A 117 -19.02 23.86 -2.25
N THR A 118 -19.13 23.98 -0.93
CA THR A 118 -18.11 23.49 0.00
C THR A 118 -17.82 22.00 -0.22
N GLU A 119 -18.88 21.20 -0.40
CA GLU A 119 -18.75 19.75 -0.63
C GLU A 119 -18.05 19.45 -1.96
N ASP A 120 -18.41 20.16 -3.04
CA ASP A 120 -17.76 20.00 -4.33
C ASP A 120 -16.29 20.42 -4.29
N ALA A 121 -15.97 21.49 -3.55
CA ALA A 121 -14.60 21.97 -3.39
C ALA A 121 -13.75 20.95 -2.63
N MET A 122 -14.31 20.38 -1.55
CA MET A 122 -13.67 19.29 -0.81
C MET A 122 -13.46 18.06 -1.69
N ARG A 123 -14.49 17.59 -2.41
CA ARG A 123 -14.40 16.40 -3.29
C ARG A 123 -13.36 16.59 -4.39
N SER A 124 -13.41 17.73 -5.07
CA SER A 124 -12.55 18.03 -6.20
C SER A 124 -11.10 18.22 -5.76
N GLY A 125 -10.86 19.04 -4.73
CA GLY A 125 -9.51 19.31 -4.22
C GLY A 125 -8.84 18.07 -3.63
N THR A 126 -9.57 17.29 -2.82
CA THR A 126 -9.00 16.11 -2.16
C THR A 126 -8.64 15.02 -3.18
N THR A 127 -9.55 14.75 -4.11
CA THR A 127 -9.32 13.71 -5.12
C THR A 127 -8.24 14.12 -6.10
N ALA A 128 -8.32 15.33 -6.67
CA ALA A 128 -7.31 15.80 -7.61
C ALA A 128 -5.93 15.88 -6.94
N GLY A 129 -5.88 16.34 -5.68
CA GLY A 129 -4.67 16.37 -4.88
C GLY A 129 -4.04 14.98 -4.71
N LEU A 130 -4.84 13.96 -4.36
CA LEU A 130 -4.34 12.58 -4.23
C LEU A 130 -3.86 12.01 -5.58
N VAL A 131 -4.58 12.27 -6.66
CA VAL A 131 -4.18 11.80 -8.00
C VAL A 131 -2.85 12.43 -8.42
N GLU A 132 -2.69 13.74 -8.24
CA GLU A 132 -1.43 14.42 -8.57
C GLU A 132 -0.28 14.05 -7.63
N GLU A 133 -0.57 13.77 -6.36
CA GLU A 133 0.39 13.20 -5.41
C GLU A 133 0.92 11.86 -5.92
N VAL A 134 0.03 10.90 -6.20
CA VAL A 134 0.42 9.56 -6.70
C VAL A 134 1.21 9.68 -8.00
N ARG A 135 0.75 10.48 -8.98
CA ARG A 135 1.48 10.73 -10.23
C ARG A 135 2.85 11.35 -9.99
N GLY A 136 2.92 12.36 -9.13
CA GLY A 136 4.15 13.07 -8.78
C GLY A 136 5.18 12.16 -8.14
N LEU A 137 4.74 11.33 -7.19
CA LEU A 137 5.59 10.38 -6.49
C LEU A 137 6.07 9.26 -7.43
N ILE A 138 5.20 8.68 -8.26
CA ILE A 138 5.61 7.70 -9.28
C ILE A 138 6.66 8.30 -10.22
N ARG A 139 6.44 9.52 -10.73
CA ARG A 139 7.42 10.22 -11.57
C ARG A 139 8.75 10.43 -10.84
N ARG A 140 8.71 10.75 -9.54
CA ARG A 140 9.91 10.93 -8.72
C ARG A 140 10.69 9.63 -8.59
N PHE A 141 10.03 8.51 -8.27
CA PHE A 141 10.71 7.20 -8.20
C PHE A 141 11.27 6.78 -9.56
N ARG A 142 10.51 6.93 -10.65
CA ARG A 142 10.98 6.60 -12.02
C ARG A 142 12.24 7.35 -12.45
N ARG A 143 12.49 8.55 -11.92
CA ARG A 143 13.73 9.30 -12.19
C ARG A 143 14.96 8.67 -11.51
N SER A 144 14.78 8.08 -10.34
CA SER A 144 15.85 7.42 -9.57
C SER A 144 16.03 5.96 -9.94
N PHE A 145 14.96 5.31 -10.41
CA PHE A 145 14.93 3.88 -10.74
C PHE A 145 14.42 3.71 -12.18
N PRO A 146 15.31 3.74 -13.19
CA PRO A 146 14.95 3.44 -14.58
C PRO A 146 14.33 2.05 -14.70
N GLY A 147 13.29 1.90 -15.53
CA GLY A 147 12.57 0.62 -15.69
C GLY A 147 11.61 0.28 -14.54
N LEU A 148 11.36 1.20 -13.60
CA LEU A 148 10.47 0.96 -12.46
C LEU A 148 9.05 0.54 -12.86
N HIS A 149 8.70 -0.69 -12.48
CA HIS A 149 7.34 -1.19 -12.50
C HIS A 149 6.51 -0.58 -11.37
N VAL A 150 5.23 -0.37 -11.63
CA VAL A 150 4.31 0.17 -10.62
C VAL A 150 3.12 -0.74 -10.48
N ILE A 151 2.90 -1.23 -9.27
CA ILE A 151 1.72 -2.01 -8.90
C ILE A 151 0.82 -1.13 -8.03
N LEU A 152 -0.47 -1.08 -8.34
CA LEU A 152 -1.49 -0.44 -7.54
C LEU A 152 -2.39 -1.51 -6.91
N THR A 153 -2.59 -1.41 -5.61
CA THR A 153 -3.45 -2.31 -4.83
C THR A 153 -4.29 -1.50 -3.83
N GLY A 154 -5.00 -2.19 -2.93
CA GLY A 154 -5.84 -1.56 -1.92
C GLY A 154 -7.25 -1.24 -2.41
N GLY A 155 -8.13 -0.95 -1.45
CA GLY A 155 -9.57 -0.74 -1.70
C GLY A 155 -9.90 0.44 -2.61
N ASP A 156 -9.07 1.50 -2.60
CA ASP A 156 -9.21 2.68 -3.45
C ASP A 156 -8.41 2.54 -4.76
N GLY A 157 -7.68 1.43 -4.96
CA GLY A 157 -6.81 1.21 -6.12
C GLY A 157 -7.56 1.23 -7.45
N PHE A 158 -8.76 0.65 -7.52
CA PHE A 158 -9.57 0.67 -8.75
C PHE A 158 -10.10 2.07 -9.10
N PHE A 159 -10.42 2.87 -8.08
CA PHE A 159 -10.81 4.26 -8.28
C PHE A 159 -9.64 5.09 -8.83
N LEU A 160 -8.46 4.94 -8.23
CA LEU A 160 -7.26 5.65 -8.68
C LEU A 160 -6.78 5.18 -10.05
N SER A 161 -6.88 3.90 -10.40
CA SER A 161 -6.44 3.39 -11.71
C SER A 161 -7.18 4.05 -12.87
N LYS A 162 -8.50 4.26 -12.74
CA LYS A 162 -9.32 5.01 -13.71
C LYS A 162 -8.81 6.44 -13.92
N GLN A 163 -8.28 7.06 -12.87
CA GLN A 163 -7.78 8.43 -12.92
C GLN A 163 -6.34 8.50 -13.46
N LEU A 164 -5.47 7.57 -13.09
CA LEU A 164 -4.03 7.66 -13.36
C LEU A 164 -3.66 7.48 -14.84
N LYS A 165 -4.46 6.75 -15.63
CA LYS A 165 -4.30 6.52 -17.09
C LYS A 165 -2.88 6.09 -17.53
N SER A 166 -2.11 5.50 -16.64
CA SER A 166 -0.69 5.14 -16.84
C SER A 166 -0.48 3.64 -16.84
N GLU A 167 0.67 3.19 -17.35
CA GLU A 167 1.20 1.83 -17.21
C GLU A 167 1.41 1.50 -15.72
N ILE A 168 0.35 0.97 -15.12
CA ILE A 168 0.28 0.51 -13.73
C ILE A 168 -0.47 -0.81 -13.76
N PHE A 169 0.05 -1.80 -13.05
CA PHE A 169 -0.61 -3.08 -12.84
C PHE A 169 -1.56 -2.98 -11.64
N VAL A 170 -2.82 -3.36 -11.79
CA VAL A 170 -3.78 -3.37 -10.67
C VAL A 170 -3.85 -4.78 -10.11
N GLU A 171 -3.49 -4.96 -8.84
CA GLU A 171 -3.36 -6.26 -8.18
C GLU A 171 -4.13 -6.27 -6.85
N PRO A 172 -5.45 -6.56 -6.84
CA PRO A 172 -6.27 -6.45 -5.64
C PRO A 172 -5.88 -7.37 -4.48
N ASN A 173 -5.23 -8.51 -4.78
CA ASN A 173 -4.90 -9.54 -3.80
C ASN A 173 -3.39 -9.56 -3.45
N LEU A 174 -2.66 -8.50 -3.75
CA LEU A 174 -1.19 -8.46 -3.65
C LEU A 174 -0.67 -8.89 -2.27
N VAL A 175 -1.29 -8.40 -1.19
CA VAL A 175 -0.90 -8.76 0.19
C VAL A 175 -1.11 -10.26 0.45
N LEU A 176 -2.23 -10.83 0.00
CA LEU A 176 -2.52 -12.26 0.16
C LEU A 176 -1.56 -13.14 -0.65
N GLU A 177 -1.23 -12.73 -1.87
CA GLU A 177 -0.19 -13.39 -2.68
C GLU A 177 1.17 -13.34 -1.97
N GLY A 178 1.49 -12.23 -1.32
CA GLY A 178 2.70 -12.04 -0.53
C GLY A 178 2.79 -13.01 0.64
N LEU A 179 1.73 -13.09 1.43
CA LEU A 179 1.63 -14.05 2.54
C LEU A 179 1.78 -15.50 2.06
N HIS A 180 1.12 -15.86 0.96
CA HIS A 180 1.24 -17.20 0.39
C HIS A 180 2.68 -17.51 -0.06
N ARG A 181 3.36 -16.56 -0.70
CA ARG A 181 4.77 -16.71 -1.11
C ARG A 181 5.71 -16.86 0.08
N ILE A 182 5.54 -16.05 1.14
CA ILE A 182 6.34 -16.15 2.36
C ILE A 182 6.14 -17.51 3.03
N LEU A 183 4.90 -17.99 3.13
CA LEU A 183 4.59 -19.31 3.65
C LEU A 183 5.29 -20.40 2.83
N ARG A 184 5.18 -20.34 1.49
CA ARG A 184 5.76 -21.31 0.58
C ARG A 184 7.28 -21.37 0.66
N PHE A 185 7.93 -20.22 0.80
CA PHE A 185 9.38 -20.09 0.97
C PHE A 185 9.85 -20.81 2.24
N ASN A 186 9.19 -20.55 3.37
CA ASN A 186 9.57 -21.13 4.65
C ASN A 186 9.25 -22.64 4.75
N LEU A 187 8.26 -23.14 4.00
CA LEU A 187 8.00 -24.58 3.89
C LEU A 187 9.00 -25.33 3.00
N SER A 188 9.88 -24.62 2.28
CA SER A 188 10.92 -25.20 1.43
C SER A 188 12.33 -25.04 1.97
N LEU A 189 12.49 -24.38 3.13
CA LEU A 189 13.74 -24.34 3.88
C LEU A 189 13.95 -25.66 4.63
#